data_AF-A4PHW1-F1
#
_entry.id   AF-A4PHW1-F1
#
_cell.length_a   1.000
_cell.length_b   1.000
_cell.length_c   1.000
_cell.angle_alpha   90.00
_cell.angle_beta   90.00
_cell.angle_gamma   90.00
#
_symmetry.space_group_name_H-M   'P 1'
#
loop_
_entity.id
_entity.type
_entity.pdbx_description
1 polymer ?
#
loop_
_entity_poly.entity_id
_entity_poly.type
_entity_poly.pdbx_seq_one_letter_code
_entity_poly.pdbx_strand_id
1 'polypeptide(L)'
;YFQFVQQWPPTNCIVHTKCSNPRPLQMFTIHGLWPSNYSNPTVPSNCNGSKFDARKVYPQLQSKLKKSWPDVESGNDTKFWEGEWNKHGTCSEQTLNQYQYFEISHDMWYSFNITNILKNASILPSTTQTWTYSDIVAPIKTVTKRTPLLRCKRDPARNKSLPNYQLLHEVVF
;
A
#
# COMPACT_ATOMS: atom_id res chain seq x y z
N TYR A 1 -12.03 13.04 0.58
CA TYR A 1 -11.94 11.57 0.75
C TYR A 1 -10.56 11.13 0.30
N PHE A 2 -10.12 9.95 0.73
CA PHE A 2 -8.82 9.39 0.36
C PHE A 2 -9.00 7.92 -0.05
N GLN A 3 -8.18 7.46 -0.97
CA GLN A 3 -7.87 6.05 -1.14
C GLN A 3 -6.63 5.76 -0.31
N PHE A 4 -6.75 4.84 0.65
CA PHE A 4 -5.61 4.35 1.40
C PHE A 4 -5.17 3.01 0.83
N VAL A 5 -3.96 2.98 0.26
CA VAL A 5 -3.46 1.86 -0.53
C VAL A 5 -2.34 1.17 0.23
N GLN A 6 -2.57 -0.10 0.54
CA GLN A 6 -1.54 -0.98 1.07
C GLN A 6 -1.12 -1.99 0.00
N GLN A 7 0.18 -2.23 -0.12
CA GLN A 7 0.80 -3.13 -1.08
C GLN A 7 1.35 -4.39 -0.42
N TRP A 8 1.42 -5.48 -1.18
CA TRP A 8 2.04 -6.74 -0.80
C TRP A 8 3.43 -6.88 -1.46
N PRO A 9 4.52 -6.65 -0.71
CA PRO A 9 5.87 -6.55 -1.27
C PRO A 9 6.32 -7.77 -2.11
N PRO A 10 6.02 -9.03 -1.72
CA PRO A 10 6.42 -10.19 -2.52
C PRO A 10 5.83 -10.19 -3.94
N THR A 11 4.59 -9.73 -4.12
CA THR A 11 3.98 -9.68 -5.46
C THR A 11 4.58 -8.55 -6.30
N ASN A 12 4.86 -7.38 -5.73
CA ASN A 12 5.54 -6.29 -6.46
C ASN A 12 6.90 -6.76 -6.97
N CYS A 13 7.67 -7.43 -6.10
CA CYS A 13 8.98 -7.99 -6.43
C CYS A 13 8.90 -8.99 -7.60
N ILE A 14 7.91 -9.90 -7.60
CA ILE A 14 7.70 -10.85 -8.71
C ILE A 14 7.34 -10.12 -10.02
N VAL A 15 6.42 -9.16 -9.97
CA VAL A 15 5.86 -8.53 -11.17
C VAL A 15 6.82 -7.53 -11.80
N HIS A 16 7.56 -6.78 -10.99
CA HIS A 16 8.46 -5.72 -11.46
C HIS A 16 9.92 -6.16 -11.62
N THR A 17 10.23 -7.42 -11.26
CA THR A 17 11.59 -7.99 -11.25
C THR A 17 12.64 -7.10 -10.57
N LYS A 18 12.16 -6.26 -9.65
CA LYS A 18 12.93 -5.34 -8.82
C LYS A 18 12.51 -5.57 -7.38
N CYS A 19 13.47 -5.95 -6.56
CA CYS A 19 13.21 -6.26 -5.16
C CYS A 19 14.25 -5.54 -4.33
N SER A 20 13.80 -4.76 -3.35
CA SER A 20 14.68 -4.24 -2.32
C SER A 20 15.42 -5.41 -1.65
N ASN A 21 16.71 -5.22 -1.37
CA ASN A 21 17.48 -6.13 -0.52
C ASN A 21 17.66 -5.48 0.87
N PRO A 22 17.40 -6.19 1.97
CA PRO A 22 17.12 -7.63 2.09
C PRO A 22 15.70 -8.04 1.64
N ARG A 23 15.49 -9.36 1.53
CA ARG A 23 14.29 -10.06 1.04
C ARG A 23 12.96 -9.34 1.36
N PRO A 24 11.99 -9.30 0.41
CA PRO A 24 10.75 -8.54 0.57
C PRO A 24 10.01 -8.89 1.86
N LEU A 25 9.55 -7.84 2.54
CA LEU A 25 8.79 -7.94 3.79
C LEU A 25 7.53 -8.80 3.57
N GLN A 26 7.31 -9.78 4.44
CA GLN A 26 6.11 -10.63 4.41
C GLN A 26 4.95 -9.99 5.20
N MET A 27 4.71 -8.71 4.96
CA MET A 27 3.61 -7.96 5.53
C MET A 27 3.15 -6.88 4.56
N PHE A 28 1.87 -6.51 4.62
CA PHE A 28 1.36 -5.36 3.90
C PHE A 28 2.05 -4.08 4.40
N THR A 29 2.49 -3.25 3.45
CA THR A 29 3.05 -1.92 3.70
C THR A 29 2.23 -0.87 2.97
N ILE A 30 2.37 0.40 3.33
CA ILE A 30 1.74 1.51 2.64
C ILE A 30 2.38 1.63 1.24
N HIS A 31 1.53 1.76 0.23
CA HIS A 31 1.93 2.34 -1.05
C HIS A 31 1.65 3.84 -1.01
N GLY A 32 0.44 4.24 -0.61
CA GLY A 32 0.02 5.62 -0.75
C GLY A 32 -1.24 6.01 0.01
N LEU A 33 -1.32 7.30 0.32
CA LEU A 33 -2.54 7.96 0.77
C LEU A 33 -2.96 8.97 -0.29
N TRP A 34 -3.96 8.63 -1.10
CA TRP A 34 -4.25 9.38 -2.29
C TRP A 34 -5.56 10.15 -2.14
N PRO A 35 -5.56 11.49 -2.18
CA PRO A 35 -6.81 12.24 -2.23
C PRO A 35 -7.67 11.72 -3.39
N SER A 36 -8.98 11.56 -3.15
CA SER A 36 -9.90 11.02 -4.15
C SER A 36 -11.30 11.59 -3.95
N ASN A 37 -12.10 11.57 -5.01
CA ASN A 37 -13.51 11.95 -4.97
C ASN A 37 -14.37 10.68 -4.86
N TYR A 38 -15.32 10.68 -3.92
CA TYR A 38 -16.23 9.56 -3.66
C TYR A 38 -17.11 9.23 -4.88
N SER A 39 -17.55 10.26 -5.61
CA SER A 39 -18.52 10.13 -6.71
C SER A 39 -17.89 9.76 -8.05
N ASN A 40 -16.58 9.98 -8.19
CA ASN A 40 -15.79 9.65 -9.38
C ASN A 40 -14.36 9.38 -8.89
N PRO A 41 -13.84 8.14 -8.93
CA PRO A 41 -12.60 7.74 -8.26
C PRO A 41 -11.34 8.28 -8.96
N THR A 42 -11.41 9.50 -9.50
CA THR A 42 -10.26 10.27 -9.90
C THR A 42 -9.38 10.51 -8.67
N VAL A 43 -8.12 10.14 -8.82
CA VAL A 43 -7.06 10.45 -7.87
C VAL A 43 -6.34 11.68 -8.44
N PRO A 44 -6.64 12.91 -7.97
CA PRO A 44 -5.85 14.08 -8.33
C PRO A 44 -4.36 13.81 -8.08
N SER A 45 -3.54 14.31 -8.99
CA SER A 45 -2.10 14.12 -8.95
C SER A 45 -1.36 15.36 -9.42
N ASN A 46 -0.14 15.55 -8.95
CA ASN A 46 0.76 16.64 -9.32
C ASN A 46 0.14 18.03 -9.09
N CYS A 47 -0.61 18.19 -7.99
CA CYS A 47 -1.19 19.48 -7.62
C CYS A 47 -0.09 20.48 -7.22
N ASN A 48 -0.38 21.77 -7.40
CA ASN A 48 0.48 22.83 -6.89
C ASN A 48 0.55 22.77 -5.37
N GLY A 49 1.76 22.84 -4.83
CA GLY A 49 2.04 22.76 -3.40
C GLY A 49 3.53 22.77 -3.10
N SER A 50 3.88 22.76 -1.81
CA SER A 50 5.27 22.67 -1.38
C SER A 50 5.87 21.34 -1.83
N LYS A 51 7.06 21.38 -2.43
CA LYS A 51 7.83 20.15 -2.69
C LYS A 51 8.22 19.48 -1.38
N PHE A 52 8.42 18.16 -1.47
CA PHE A 52 8.86 17.35 -0.35
C PHE A 52 10.10 17.95 0.30
N ASP A 53 10.05 18.09 1.62
CA ASP A 53 11.19 18.49 2.44
C ASP A 53 11.45 17.43 3.50
N ALA A 54 12.55 16.68 3.39
CA ALA A 54 12.89 15.62 4.33
C ALA A 54 12.97 16.11 5.79
N ARG A 55 13.26 17.40 6.02
CA ARG A 55 13.32 18.01 7.35
C ARG A 55 11.94 18.11 8.02
N LYS A 56 10.85 18.08 7.25
CA LYS A 56 9.47 18.05 7.75
C LYS A 56 9.01 16.65 8.14
N VAL A 57 9.77 15.61 7.80
CA VAL A 57 9.56 14.24 8.27
C VAL A 57 10.59 13.99 9.37
N TYR A 58 10.27 14.34 10.61
CA TYR A 58 11.22 14.26 11.72
C TYR A 58 11.77 12.84 11.93
N PRO A 59 12.97 12.68 12.52
CA PRO A 59 13.61 11.38 12.69
C PRO A 59 12.71 10.30 13.32
N GLN A 60 11.86 10.67 14.30
CA GLN A 60 10.94 9.71 14.92
C GLN A 60 9.89 9.20 13.92
N LEU A 61 9.37 10.08 13.06
CA LEU A 61 8.42 9.71 12.03
C LEU A 61 9.11 8.88 10.93
N GLN A 62 10.35 9.21 10.54
CA GLN A 62 11.11 8.39 9.59
C GLN A 62 11.28 6.95 10.11
N SER A 63 11.59 6.76 11.40
CA SER A 63 11.69 5.41 11.99
C SER A 63 10.37 4.63 11.95
N LYS A 64 9.24 5.32 12.08
CA LYS A 64 7.91 4.72 11.90
C LYS A 64 7.65 4.36 10.44
N LEU A 65 7.94 5.27 9.51
CA LEU A 65 7.73 5.09 8.08
C LEU A 65 8.63 4.01 7.48
N LYS A 66 9.86 3.81 7.97
CA LYS A 66 10.70 2.67 7.55
C LYS A 66 10.05 1.31 7.81
N LYS A 67 9.10 1.23 8.74
CA LYS A 67 8.33 0.01 9.03
C LYS A 67 7.04 -0.04 8.21
N SER A 68 6.29 1.05 8.20
CA SER A 68 4.96 1.07 7.59
C SER A 68 4.96 1.37 6.10
N TRP A 69 5.91 2.16 5.60
CA TRP A 69 5.98 2.69 4.23
C TRP A 69 7.37 2.59 3.57
N PRO A 70 8.04 1.43 3.61
CA PRO A 70 9.31 1.25 2.90
C PRO A 70 9.13 1.26 1.38
N ASP A 71 10.20 1.59 0.66
CA ASP A 71 10.33 1.32 -0.76
C ASP A 71 10.68 -0.16 -0.98
N VAL A 72 9.71 -0.90 -1.49
CA VAL A 72 9.81 -2.36 -1.68
C VAL A 72 10.47 -2.76 -3.00
N GLU A 73 10.72 -1.80 -3.89
CA GLU A 73 11.30 -2.05 -5.21
C GLU A 73 12.78 -1.67 -5.26
N SER A 74 13.13 -0.42 -4.90
CA SER A 74 14.50 0.08 -5.00
C SER A 74 15.23 0.19 -3.65
N GLY A 75 14.49 0.11 -2.55
CA GLY A 75 15.03 0.26 -1.19
C GLY A 75 15.38 1.69 -0.80
N ASN A 76 14.99 2.70 -1.60
CA ASN A 76 15.21 4.11 -1.28
C ASN A 76 13.91 4.74 -0.76
N ASP A 77 13.67 4.54 0.53
CA ASP A 77 12.45 5.00 1.21
C ASP A 77 12.21 6.50 1.03
N THR A 78 13.24 7.34 1.22
CA THR A 78 13.09 8.80 1.13
C THR A 78 12.67 9.24 -0.27
N LYS A 79 13.25 8.63 -1.32
CA LYS A 79 12.88 8.92 -2.71
C LYS A 79 11.44 8.47 -3.00
N PHE A 80 11.02 7.36 -2.42
CA PHE A 80 9.65 6.89 -2.56
C PHE A 80 8.65 7.82 -1.86
N TRP A 81 8.95 8.24 -0.62
CA TRP A 81 8.15 9.23 0.11
C TRP A 81 8.06 10.57 -0.62
N GLU A 82 9.17 11.03 -1.19
CA GLU A 82 9.21 12.23 -2.02
C GLU A 82 8.26 12.12 -3.22
N GLY A 83 8.30 10.99 -3.93
CA GLY A 83 7.42 10.73 -5.07
C GLY A 83 5.95 10.75 -4.68
N GLU A 84 5.59 10.05 -3.60
CA GLU A 84 4.21 9.98 -3.11
C GLU A 84 3.70 11.34 -2.60
N TRP A 85 4.53 12.11 -1.89
CA TRP A 85 4.15 13.47 -1.47
C TRP A 85 3.97 14.40 -2.66
N ASN A 86 4.97 14.48 -3.55
CA ASN A 86 4.94 15.40 -4.69
C ASN A 86 3.82 15.09 -5.68
N LYS A 87 3.46 13.82 -5.82
CA LYS A 87 2.41 13.36 -6.73
C LYS A 87 1.03 13.42 -6.08
N HIS A 88 0.87 12.98 -4.84
CA HIS A 88 -0.44 12.81 -4.20
C HIS A 88 -0.65 13.70 -2.98
N GLY A 89 0.35 13.80 -2.10
CA GLY A 89 0.26 14.58 -0.87
C GLY A 89 -0.03 16.07 -1.08
N THR A 90 0.59 16.70 -2.09
CA THR A 90 0.35 18.11 -2.45
C THR A 90 -1.12 18.41 -2.76
N CYS A 91 -1.87 17.43 -3.25
CA CYS A 91 -3.30 17.57 -3.52
C CYS A 91 -4.18 17.65 -2.26
N SER A 92 -3.60 17.44 -1.07
CA SER A 92 -4.26 17.58 0.23
C SER A 92 -3.59 18.61 1.15
N GLU A 93 -2.60 19.37 0.67
CA GLU A 93 -1.76 20.23 1.52
C GLU A 93 -2.56 21.30 2.28
N GLN A 94 -3.70 21.74 1.75
CA GLN A 94 -4.61 22.67 2.42
C GLN A 94 -5.21 22.12 3.72
N THR A 95 -5.19 20.80 3.90
CA THR A 95 -5.80 20.09 5.05
C THR A 95 -4.79 19.26 5.84
N LEU A 96 -3.79 18.69 5.16
CA LEU A 96 -2.74 17.87 5.73
C LEU A 96 -1.41 18.43 5.26
N ASN A 97 -0.67 19.08 6.15
CA ASN A 97 0.72 19.42 5.84
C ASN A 97 1.56 18.13 5.68
N GLN A 98 2.77 18.24 5.14
CA GLN A 98 3.62 17.08 4.86
C GLN A 98 3.82 16.16 6.07
N TYR A 99 4.04 16.71 7.27
CA TYR A 99 4.18 15.91 8.49
C TYR A 99 2.90 15.12 8.78
N GLN A 100 1.75 15.80 8.80
CA GLN A 100 0.44 15.20 9.08
C GLN A 100 0.06 14.13 8.05
N TYR A 101 0.35 14.36 6.77
CA TYR A 101 0.10 13.39 5.70
C TYR A 101 0.80 12.05 5.96
N PHE A 102 2.07 12.08 6.36
CA PHE A 102 2.82 10.87 6.68
C PHE A 102 2.41 10.27 8.03
N GLU A 103 2.16 11.10 9.04
CA GLU A 103 1.74 10.64 10.37
C GLU A 103 0.40 9.89 10.30
N ILE A 104 -0.63 10.49 9.70
CA ILE A 104 -1.95 9.85 9.59
C ILE A 104 -1.88 8.58 8.74
N SER A 105 -1.04 8.54 7.70
CA SER A 105 -0.84 7.34 6.89
C SER A 105 -0.27 6.18 7.72
N HIS A 106 0.71 6.48 8.59
CA HIS A 106 1.25 5.50 9.53
C HIS A 106 0.19 5.01 10.52
N ASP A 107 -0.60 5.91 11.10
CA ASP A 107 -1.63 5.57 12.08
C ASP A 107 -2.76 4.74 11.45
N MET A 108 -3.12 5.03 10.20
CA MET A 108 -4.06 4.23 9.40
C MET A 108 -3.52 2.81 9.15
N TRP A 109 -2.24 2.68 8.76
CA TRP A 109 -1.62 1.36 8.56
C TRP A 109 -1.58 0.55 9.86
N TYR A 110 -1.25 1.18 10.98
CA TYR A 110 -1.20 0.53 12.28
C TYR A 110 -2.59 0.04 12.70
N SER A 111 -3.62 0.87 12.50
CA SER A 111 -5.02 0.56 12.85
C SER A 111 -5.65 -0.49 11.93
N PHE A 112 -5.29 -0.50 10.64
CA PHE A 112 -5.83 -1.40 9.62
C PHE A 112 -4.77 -2.39 9.12
N ASN A 113 -4.17 -3.13 10.05
CA ASN A 113 -3.13 -4.11 9.75
C ASN A 113 -3.70 -5.34 9.03
N ILE A 114 -3.75 -5.28 7.70
CA ILE A 114 -4.28 -6.35 6.84
C ILE A 114 -3.59 -7.68 7.10
N THR A 115 -2.28 -7.68 7.31
CA THR A 115 -1.49 -8.89 7.58
C THR A 115 -2.06 -9.65 8.77
N ASN A 116 -2.33 -8.96 9.87
CA ASN A 116 -2.91 -9.57 11.07
C ASN A 116 -4.36 -10.00 10.86
N ILE A 117 -5.15 -9.21 10.13
CA ILE A 117 -6.54 -9.54 9.83
C ILE A 117 -6.63 -10.86 9.03
N LEU A 118 -5.84 -11.00 7.97
CA LEU A 118 -5.80 -12.21 7.15
C LEU A 118 -5.22 -13.40 7.93
N LYS A 119 -4.15 -13.19 8.69
CA LYS A 119 -3.56 -14.22 9.56
C LYS A 119 -4.59 -14.77 10.56
N ASN A 120 -5.36 -13.91 11.20
CA ASN A 120 -6.41 -14.30 12.16
C ASN A 120 -7.57 -15.06 11.49
N ALA A 121 -7.76 -14.86 10.18
CA ALA A 121 -8.69 -15.63 9.36
C ALA A 121 -8.05 -16.88 8.72
N SER A 122 -6.86 -17.29 9.17
CA SER A 122 -6.08 -18.42 8.64
C SER A 122 -5.72 -18.30 7.16
N ILE A 123 -5.66 -17.07 6.64
CA ILE A 123 -5.21 -16.75 5.29
C ILE A 123 -3.74 -16.32 5.39
N LEU A 124 -2.86 -17.25 5.04
CA LEU A 124 -1.40 -17.07 5.05
C LEU A 124 -0.86 -17.15 3.62
N PRO A 125 0.19 -16.40 3.25
CA PRO A 125 0.80 -16.52 1.92
C PRO A 125 1.13 -17.98 1.57
N SER A 126 0.75 -18.42 0.36
CA SER A 126 0.94 -19.80 -0.11
C SER A 126 1.25 -19.83 -1.59
N THR A 127 2.04 -20.82 -2.00
CA THR A 127 2.36 -21.12 -3.41
C THR A 127 1.47 -22.23 -3.99
N THR A 128 0.69 -22.91 -3.15
CA THR A 128 -0.14 -24.06 -3.53
C THR A 128 -1.63 -23.83 -3.26
N GLN A 129 -1.95 -23.05 -2.21
CA GLN A 129 -3.32 -22.70 -1.86
C GLN A 129 -3.73 -21.41 -2.58
N THR A 130 -4.97 -21.39 -3.08
CA THR A 130 -5.61 -20.19 -3.61
C THR A 130 -6.76 -19.77 -2.71
N TRP A 131 -7.10 -18.48 -2.79
CA TRP A 131 -8.26 -17.89 -2.12
C TRP A 131 -9.15 -17.23 -3.15
N THR A 132 -10.45 -17.31 -2.93
CA THR A 132 -11.42 -16.54 -3.71
C THR A 132 -11.36 -15.07 -3.31
N TYR A 133 -11.93 -14.19 -4.13
CA TYR A 133 -12.03 -12.77 -3.81
C TYR A 133 -12.77 -12.55 -2.48
N SER A 134 -13.85 -13.29 -2.23
CA SER A 134 -14.65 -13.20 -1.01
C SER A 134 -13.88 -13.64 0.23
N ASP A 135 -13.02 -14.66 0.13
CA ASP A 135 -12.23 -15.15 1.25
C ASP A 135 -11.31 -14.05 1.79
N ILE A 136 -10.73 -13.23 0.91
CA ILE A 136 -9.87 -12.10 1.30
C ILE A 136 -10.69 -10.90 1.78
N VAL A 137 -11.77 -10.55 1.08
CA VAL A 137 -12.58 -9.35 1.38
C VAL A 137 -13.37 -9.47 2.68
N ALA A 138 -13.96 -10.63 2.97
CA ALA A 138 -14.84 -10.84 4.12
C ALA A 138 -14.18 -10.53 5.48
N PRO A 139 -12.99 -11.07 5.83
CA PRO A 139 -12.34 -10.76 7.11
C PRO A 139 -11.91 -9.30 7.20
N ILE A 140 -11.41 -8.71 6.10
CA ILE A 140 -11.06 -7.29 6.06
C ILE A 140 -12.29 -6.42 6.33
N LYS A 141 -13.39 -6.65 5.62
CA LYS A 141 -14.65 -5.92 5.82
C LYS A 141 -15.20 -6.07 7.23
N THR A 142 -15.07 -7.26 7.82
CA THR A 142 -15.57 -7.54 9.17
C THR A 142 -14.86 -6.67 10.22
N VAL A 143 -13.54 -6.49 10.08
CA VAL A 143 -12.73 -5.70 11.02
C VAL A 143 -12.84 -4.20 10.72
N THR A 144 -12.67 -3.80 9.46
CA THR A 144 -12.61 -2.37 9.10
C THR A 144 -13.98 -1.71 8.93
N LYS A 145 -15.05 -2.52 8.86
CA LYS A 145 -16.42 -2.09 8.51
C LYS A 145 -16.52 -1.41 7.13
N ARG A 146 -15.50 -1.57 6.28
CA ARG A 146 -15.42 -1.04 4.92
C ARG A 146 -15.14 -2.17 3.94
N THR A 147 -15.79 -2.17 2.79
CA THR A 147 -15.48 -3.13 1.73
C THR A 147 -14.22 -2.66 1.00
N PRO A 148 -13.07 -3.36 1.13
CA PRO A 148 -11.89 -3.01 0.36
C PRO A 148 -12.06 -3.37 -1.13
N LEU A 149 -11.30 -2.70 -1.98
CA LEU A 149 -11.04 -3.12 -3.35
C LEU A 149 -9.71 -3.88 -3.39
N LEU A 150 -9.69 -5.07 -3.99
CA LEU A 150 -8.47 -5.82 -4.24
C LEU A 150 -7.93 -5.50 -5.64
N ARG A 151 -6.64 -5.22 -5.75
CA ARG A 151 -5.94 -5.11 -7.03
C ARG A 151 -4.97 -6.27 -7.17
N CYS A 152 -5.12 -7.00 -8.26
CA CYS A 152 -4.36 -8.21 -8.54
C CYS A 152 -3.55 -8.06 -9.83
N LYS A 153 -2.48 -8.83 -9.94
CA LYS A 153 -1.60 -8.91 -11.10
C LYS A 153 -1.49 -10.36 -11.56
N ARG A 154 -1.28 -10.58 -12.85
CA ARG A 154 -0.94 -11.92 -13.36
C ARG A 154 0.50 -12.23 -12.97
N ASP A 155 0.76 -13.47 -12.58
CA ASP A 155 2.12 -13.95 -12.40
C ASP A 155 2.82 -14.02 -13.79
N PRO A 156 3.93 -13.29 -13.99
CA PRO A 156 4.68 -13.31 -15.25
C PRO A 156 5.25 -14.69 -15.62
N ALA A 157 5.53 -15.53 -14.62
CA ALA A 157 6.08 -16.88 -14.84
C ALA A 157 5.00 -17.94 -15.09
N ARG A 158 3.72 -17.58 -15.01
CA ARG A 158 2.60 -18.52 -15.11
C ARG A 158 2.49 -19.11 -16.51
N ASN A 159 2.47 -20.44 -16.59
CA ASN A 159 2.12 -21.15 -17.80
C ASN A 159 0.63 -20.87 -18.16
N LYS A 160 0.36 -20.49 -19.41
CA LYS A 160 -1.00 -20.19 -19.91
C LYS A 160 -1.95 -21.40 -19.82
N SER A 161 -1.43 -22.63 -19.74
CA SER A 161 -2.22 -23.85 -19.58
C SER A 161 -2.75 -24.08 -18.16
N LEU A 162 -2.25 -23.35 -17.15
CA LEU A 162 -2.70 -23.49 -15.76
C LEU A 162 -4.02 -22.73 -15.50
N PRO A 163 -4.74 -23.05 -14.41
CA PRO A 163 -5.91 -22.28 -13.97
C PRO A 163 -5.59 -20.80 -13.78
N ASN A 164 -6.48 -19.92 -14.22
CA ASN A 164 -6.30 -18.46 -14.22
C ASN A 164 -6.39 -17.89 -12.81
N TYR A 165 -5.29 -17.97 -12.05
CA TYR A 165 -5.13 -17.25 -10.78
C TYR A 165 -4.37 -15.93 -11.00
N GLN A 166 -4.56 -15.01 -10.05
CA GLN A 166 -3.85 -13.74 -9.99
C GLN A 166 -3.24 -13.57 -8.61
N LEU A 167 -2.12 -12.86 -8.54
CA LEU A 167 -1.44 -12.51 -7.30
C LEU A 167 -2.05 -11.23 -6.75
N LEU A 168 -2.46 -11.24 -5.49
CA LEU A 168 -2.88 -10.03 -4.78
C LEU A 168 -1.67 -9.10 -4.62
N HIS A 169 -1.80 -7.86 -5.09
CA HIS A 169 -0.74 -6.87 -5.09
C HIS A 169 -1.08 -5.67 -4.20
N GLU A 170 -2.33 -5.22 -4.20
CA GLU A 170 -2.77 -4.13 -3.33
C GLU A 170 -4.16 -4.36 -2.76
N VAL A 171 -4.40 -3.74 -1.62
CA VAL A 171 -5.72 -3.58 -1.00
C VAL A 171 -5.96 -2.09 -0.82
N VAL A 172 -7.10 -1.62 -1.33
CA VAL A 172 -7.48 -0.20 -1.31
C VAL A 172 -8.72 -0.02 -0.44
N PHE A 173 -8.65 0.95 0.48
CA PHE A 173 -9.77 1.41 1.32
C PHE A 173 -10.25 2.79 0.90
#